data_AF-A0A2N2KYG1-F1
#
_entry.id   AF-A0A2N2KYG1-F1
#
_cell.length_a   1.000
_cell.length_b   1.000
_cell.length_c   1.000
_cell.angle_alpha   90.00
_cell.angle_beta   90.00
_cell.angle_gamma   90.00
#
_symmetry.space_group_name_H-M   'P 1'
#
loop_
_entity.id
_entity.type
_entity.pdbx_description
1 polymer ?
#
loop_
_entity_poly.entity_id
_entity_poly.type
_entity_poly.pdbx_seq_one_letter_code
_entity_poly.pdbx_strand_id
1 'polypeptide(L)'
;MKISSGSYRVWDGFSLSMDKDLDLTRGNSYMLRGENGSGKSSFLKQILIPALVLQASSQYLLYFEQQMMRQLYAIRADAALKNYPKALKTEEDCIHYLLDDLAKALAKQTRPVYALIDESAHLEYICRKLQGLSSDLILIFADHHHQPSTGVTEHIDFIPQSPYLSSIYESSV
;
A
#
# COMPACT_ATOMS: atom_id res chain seq x y z
N MET A 1 8.50 -7.66 -7.44
CA MET A 1 9.45 -6.65 -6.90
C MET A 1 10.02 -7.28 -5.67
N LYS A 2 11.35 -7.28 -5.55
CA LYS A 2 12.03 -8.01 -4.49
C LYS A 2 12.50 -7.09 -3.38
N ILE A 3 12.19 -7.44 -2.14
CA ILE A 3 12.79 -6.86 -0.93
C ILE A 3 13.73 -7.91 -0.35
N SER A 4 15.00 -7.56 -0.19
CA SER A 4 16.01 -8.50 0.28
C SER A 4 15.76 -8.97 1.71
N SER A 5 16.15 -10.19 2.03
CA SER A 5 16.24 -10.65 3.42
C SER A 5 17.21 -9.77 4.21
N GLY A 6 17.01 -9.71 5.52
CA GLY A 6 17.85 -8.91 6.41
C GLY A 6 17.12 -8.38 7.62
N SER A 7 17.83 -7.54 8.37
CA SER A 7 17.29 -6.82 9.52
C SER A 7 17.14 -5.35 9.17
N TYR A 8 15.94 -4.83 9.36
CA TYR A 8 15.55 -3.47 9.02
C TYR A 8 15.18 -2.72 10.29
N ARG A 9 15.97 -1.71 10.65
CA ARG A 9 15.62 -0.79 11.73
C ARG A 9 14.58 0.20 11.20
N VAL A 10 13.36 0.15 11.74
CA VAL A 10 12.25 1.00 11.27
C VAL A 10 11.92 2.16 12.21
N TRP A 11 12.31 2.07 13.49
CA TRP A 11 12.42 3.22 14.39
C TRP A 11 13.41 2.92 15.52
N ASP A 12 13.68 3.90 16.37
CA ASP A 12 14.64 3.72 17.46
C ASP A 12 14.19 2.64 18.45
N GLY A 13 15.03 1.62 18.59
CA GLY A 13 14.76 0.48 19.46
C GLY A 13 13.81 -0.56 18.85
N PHE A 14 13.43 -0.49 17.58
CA PHE A 14 12.59 -1.52 16.96
C PHE A 14 13.04 -1.90 15.55
N SER A 15 13.12 -3.21 15.31
CA SER A 15 13.57 -3.77 14.04
C SER A 15 12.59 -4.82 13.52
N LEU A 16 12.64 -5.03 12.20
CA LEU A 16 11.95 -6.09 11.50
C LEU A 16 13.00 -7.04 10.91
N SER A 17 12.85 -8.35 11.14
CA SER A 17 13.70 -9.36 10.48
C SER A 17 12.94 -10.08 9.38
N MET A 18 13.61 -10.31 8.27
CA MET A 18 13.14 -11.14 7.16
C MET A 18 14.20 -12.20 6.88
N ASP A 19 13.87 -13.47 7.07
CA ASP A 19 14.81 -14.58 6.84
C ASP A 19 14.93 -14.92 5.35
N LYS A 20 13.93 -14.56 4.56
CA LYS A 20 13.86 -14.77 3.11
C LYS A 20 13.54 -13.45 2.42
N ASP A 21 13.98 -13.38 1.16
CA ASP A 21 13.57 -12.30 0.29
C ASP A 21 12.04 -12.35 0.10
N LEU A 22 11.39 -11.20 0.10
CA LEU A 22 9.96 -11.06 -0.19
C LEU A 22 9.80 -10.65 -1.65
N ASP A 23 9.07 -11.42 -2.47
CA ASP A 23 8.82 -11.08 -3.87
C ASP A 23 7.35 -10.75 -4.12
N LEU A 24 7.11 -9.47 -4.37
CA LEU A 24 5.79 -8.93 -4.67
C LEU A 24 5.50 -9.06 -6.17
N THR A 25 4.85 -10.15 -6.55
CA THR A 25 4.55 -10.49 -7.93
C THR A 25 3.31 -9.77 -8.46
N ARG A 26 3.32 -9.54 -9.78
CA ARG A 26 2.22 -8.87 -10.49
C ARG A 26 0.96 -9.71 -10.45
N GLY A 27 -0.20 -9.07 -10.28
CA GLY A 27 -1.50 -9.74 -10.22
C GLY A 27 -1.85 -10.33 -8.85
N ASN A 28 -0.92 -10.29 -7.87
CA ASN A 28 -1.15 -10.81 -6.53
C ASN A 28 -1.69 -9.73 -5.58
N SER A 29 -2.45 -10.19 -4.58
CA SER A 29 -2.92 -9.43 -3.44
C SER A 29 -2.31 -9.97 -2.14
N TYR A 30 -1.72 -9.07 -1.36
CA TYR A 30 -1.00 -9.37 -0.14
C TYR A 30 -1.72 -8.74 1.06
N MET A 31 -2.11 -9.57 2.04
CA MET A 31 -2.64 -9.08 3.31
C MET A 31 -1.54 -9.06 4.37
N LEU A 32 -1.26 -7.89 4.94
CA LEU A 32 -0.37 -7.74 6.08
C LEU A 32 -1.12 -8.13 7.35
N ARG A 33 -0.65 -9.17 8.06
CA ARG A 33 -1.26 -9.67 9.29
C ARG A 33 -0.29 -9.54 10.46
N GLY A 34 -0.84 -9.37 11.66
CA GLY A 34 -0.06 -9.23 12.89
C GLY A 34 -0.74 -8.28 13.85
N GLU A 35 -0.38 -8.40 15.13
CA GLU A 35 -0.98 -7.59 16.20
C GLU A 35 -0.69 -6.09 16.04
N ASN A 36 -1.38 -5.26 16.80
CA ASN A 36 -1.07 -3.84 16.87
C ASN A 36 0.35 -3.64 17.41
N GLY A 37 1.13 -2.77 16.76
CA GLY A 37 2.54 -2.57 17.09
C GLY A 37 3.50 -3.63 16.53
N SER A 38 3.02 -4.64 15.81
CA SER A 38 3.89 -5.67 15.17
C SER A 38 4.78 -5.11 14.04
N GLY A 39 4.52 -3.89 13.56
CA GLY A 39 5.36 -3.17 12.61
C GLY A 39 4.83 -3.10 11.17
N LYS A 40 3.59 -3.53 10.90
CA LYS A 40 2.95 -3.49 9.56
C LYS A 40 3.06 -2.13 8.86
N SER A 41 2.53 -1.07 9.46
CA SER A 41 2.55 0.28 8.87
C SER A 41 3.98 0.83 8.75
N SER A 42 4.89 0.44 9.63
CA SER A 42 6.30 0.84 9.55
C SER A 42 7.06 0.11 8.46
N PHE A 43 6.74 -1.15 8.19
CA PHE A 43 7.22 -1.84 6.99
C PHE A 43 6.78 -1.12 5.71
N LEU A 44 5.50 -0.74 5.62
CA LEU A 44 5.00 0.04 4.50
C LEU A 44 5.81 1.34 4.32
N LYS A 45 5.92 2.14 5.40
CA LYS A 45 6.50 3.49 5.35
C LYS A 45 8.02 3.54 5.24
N GLN A 46 8.73 2.62 5.89
CA GLN A 46 10.19 2.69 6.04
C GLN A 46 10.95 1.74 5.12
N ILE A 47 10.28 0.73 4.55
CA ILE A 47 10.93 -0.28 3.71
C ILE A 47 10.29 -0.29 2.33
N LEU A 48 8.99 -0.57 2.25
CA LEU A 48 8.32 -0.83 0.98
C LEU A 48 8.17 0.44 0.13
N ILE A 49 7.61 1.52 0.69
CA ILE A 49 7.43 2.79 -0.04
C ILE A 49 8.77 3.33 -0.55
N PRO A 50 9.83 3.46 0.28
CA PRO A 50 11.13 3.91 -0.21
C PRO A 50 11.66 3.06 -1.38
N ALA A 51 11.56 1.73 -1.28
CA ALA A 51 12.00 0.84 -2.34
C ALA A 51 11.19 1.01 -3.64
N LEU A 52 9.87 1.26 -3.53
CA LEU A 52 8.99 1.53 -4.67
C LEU A 52 9.29 2.91 -5.31
N VAL A 53 9.58 3.92 -4.50
CA VAL A 53 9.87 5.28 -4.98
C VAL A 53 11.17 5.34 -5.77
N LEU A 54 12.18 4.54 -5.40
CA LEU A 54 13.41 4.38 -6.19
C LEU A 54 13.15 3.86 -7.61
N GLN A 55 11.98 3.27 -7.87
CA GLN A 55 11.56 2.73 -9.16
C GLN A 55 10.35 3.50 -9.74
N ALA A 56 10.13 4.75 -9.33
CA ALA A 56 8.95 5.53 -9.71
C ALA A 56 8.77 5.73 -11.23
N SER A 57 9.84 5.67 -12.03
CA SER A 57 9.73 5.78 -13.48
C SER A 57 9.13 4.54 -14.16
N SER A 58 9.14 3.38 -13.49
CA SER A 58 8.66 2.11 -14.04
C SER A 58 7.27 1.70 -13.55
N GLN A 59 6.67 2.43 -12.61
CA GLN A 59 5.40 2.03 -12.00
C GLN A 59 4.60 3.22 -11.48
N TYR A 60 3.32 3.00 -11.19
CA TYR A 60 2.51 3.91 -10.40
C TYR A 60 2.39 3.40 -8.97
N LEU A 61 2.42 4.32 -8.00
CA LEU A 61 2.26 4.01 -6.59
C LEU A 61 1.09 4.84 -6.04
N LEU A 62 0.12 4.16 -5.46
CA LEU A 62 -0.91 4.76 -4.62
C LEU A 62 -0.72 4.27 -3.18
N TYR A 63 -0.75 5.21 -2.24
CA TYR A 63 -0.71 4.89 -0.82
C TYR A 63 -1.88 5.55 -0.10
N PHE A 64 -2.77 4.74 0.45
CA PHE A 64 -3.93 5.16 1.22
C PHE A 64 -3.66 4.91 2.70
N GLU A 65 -3.47 5.99 3.47
CA GLU A 65 -3.26 5.90 4.91
C GLU A 65 -4.57 5.70 5.67
N GLN A 66 -4.48 5.12 6.88
CA GLN A 66 -5.62 4.94 7.79
C GLN A 66 -6.33 6.27 8.08
N GLN A 67 -5.56 7.34 8.24
CA GLN A 67 -6.05 8.71 8.42
C GLN A 67 -5.74 9.53 7.16
N MET A 68 -6.52 9.32 6.11
CA MET A 68 -6.40 10.06 4.83
C MET A 68 -6.47 11.58 5.02
N MET A 69 -7.16 12.05 6.07
CA MET A 69 -7.15 13.48 6.46
C MET A 69 -5.75 14.08 6.61
N ARG A 70 -4.72 13.28 6.95
CA ARG A 70 -3.31 13.75 7.02
C ARG A 70 -2.74 14.08 5.64
N GLN A 71 -3.20 13.38 4.61
CA GLN A 71 -2.79 13.57 3.22
C GLN A 71 -3.65 14.62 2.49
N LEU A 72 -4.82 14.96 3.04
CA LEU A 72 -5.83 15.81 2.41
C LEU A 72 -5.27 17.13 1.85
N TYR A 73 -4.43 17.84 2.60
CA TYR A 73 -3.89 19.12 2.13
C TYR A 73 -2.95 18.96 0.92
N ALA A 74 -2.09 17.94 0.94
CA ALA A 74 -1.19 17.64 -0.18
C ALA A 74 -2.00 17.23 -1.43
N ILE A 75 -3.02 16.38 -1.25
CA ILE A 75 -3.89 15.94 -2.33
C ILE A 75 -4.69 17.12 -2.92
N ARG A 76 -5.22 18.01 -2.08
CA ARG A 76 -5.90 19.24 -2.53
C ARG A 76 -4.98 20.15 -3.31
N ALA A 77 -3.74 20.33 -2.86
CA ALA A 77 -2.77 21.15 -3.55
C ALA A 77 -2.45 20.57 -4.94
N ASP A 78 -2.20 19.25 -5.04
CA ASP A 78 -1.97 18.56 -6.32
C ASP A 78 -3.20 18.68 -7.25
N ALA A 79 -4.40 18.46 -6.72
CA ALA A 79 -5.65 18.61 -7.47
C ALA A 79 -5.83 20.03 -8.03
N ALA A 80 -5.51 21.05 -7.25
CA ALA A 80 -5.55 22.44 -7.70
C ALA A 80 -4.52 22.72 -8.80
N LEU A 81 -3.27 22.23 -8.65
CA LEU A 81 -2.22 22.37 -9.66
C LEU A 81 -2.59 21.71 -10.99
N LYS A 82 -3.35 20.60 -10.93
CA LYS A 82 -3.86 19.89 -12.12
C LYS A 82 -5.21 20.41 -12.62
N ASN A 83 -5.72 21.53 -12.07
CA ASN A 83 -7.02 22.11 -12.40
C ASN A 83 -8.18 21.10 -12.31
N TYR A 84 -8.17 20.26 -11.27
CA TYR A 84 -9.24 19.30 -11.06
C TYR A 84 -10.58 20.02 -10.76
N PRO A 85 -11.67 19.68 -11.45
CA PRO A 85 -12.88 20.51 -11.45
C PRO A 85 -13.74 20.40 -10.18
N LYS A 86 -13.45 19.44 -9.29
CA LYS A 86 -14.23 19.19 -8.08
C LYS A 86 -13.44 19.58 -6.84
N ALA A 87 -14.09 20.25 -5.90
CA ALA A 87 -13.52 20.51 -4.57
C ALA A 87 -13.45 19.20 -3.77
N LEU A 88 -12.28 18.89 -3.22
CA LEU A 88 -12.09 17.68 -2.41
C LEU A 88 -12.43 17.98 -0.94
N LYS A 89 -13.61 17.58 -0.46
CA LYS A 89 -14.08 17.90 0.90
C LYS A 89 -13.93 16.73 1.85
N THR A 90 -14.11 15.51 1.37
CA THR A 90 -14.08 14.27 2.15
C THR A 90 -12.87 13.40 1.80
N GLU A 91 -12.64 12.36 2.59
CA GLU A 91 -11.67 11.31 2.25
C GLU A 91 -12.06 10.59 0.95
N GLU A 92 -13.35 10.33 0.76
CA GLU A 92 -13.89 9.73 -0.46
C GLU A 92 -13.61 10.59 -1.71
N ASP A 93 -13.75 11.91 -1.62
CA ASP A 93 -13.39 12.81 -2.72
C ASP A 93 -11.91 12.68 -3.10
N CYS A 94 -11.03 12.53 -2.11
CA CYS A 94 -9.60 12.35 -2.33
C CYS A 94 -9.31 11.01 -3.00
N ILE A 95 -9.95 9.94 -2.55
CA ILE A 95 -9.83 8.61 -3.15
C ILE A 95 -10.28 8.67 -4.62
N HIS A 96 -11.43 9.29 -4.90
CA HIS A 96 -11.91 9.48 -6.27
C HIS A 96 -10.92 10.24 -7.13
N TYR A 97 -10.39 11.35 -6.63
CA TYR A 97 -9.38 12.13 -7.33
C TYR A 97 -8.14 11.30 -7.68
N LEU A 98 -7.58 10.57 -6.70
CA LEU A 98 -6.37 9.75 -6.91
C LEU A 98 -6.60 8.63 -7.93
N LEU A 99 -7.77 7.98 -7.89
CA LEU A 99 -8.14 6.93 -8.84
C LEU A 99 -8.39 7.50 -10.25
N ASP A 100 -9.02 8.67 -10.37
CA ASP A 100 -9.22 9.36 -11.65
C ASP A 100 -7.89 9.83 -12.25
N ASP A 101 -6.97 10.33 -11.43
CA ASP A 101 -5.62 10.73 -11.85
C ASP A 101 -4.82 9.51 -12.34
N LEU A 102 -4.87 8.39 -11.60
CA LEU A 102 -4.29 7.12 -12.03
C LEU A 102 -4.86 6.67 -13.38
N ALA A 103 -6.17 6.68 -13.55
CA ALA A 103 -6.83 6.27 -14.79
C ALA A 103 -6.34 7.10 -16.00
N LYS A 104 -6.22 8.42 -15.82
CA LYS A 104 -5.66 9.33 -16.84
C LYS A 104 -4.19 9.03 -17.12
N ALA A 105 -3.40 8.71 -16.10
CA ALA A 105 -2.00 8.37 -16.26
C ALA A 105 -1.83 7.05 -17.03
N LEU A 106 -2.58 6.01 -16.66
CA LEU A 106 -2.60 4.71 -17.34
C LEU A 106 -3.04 4.81 -18.80
N ALA A 107 -4.00 5.69 -19.11
CA ALA A 107 -4.43 5.94 -20.49
C ALA A 107 -3.32 6.57 -21.36
N LYS A 108 -2.37 7.29 -20.76
CA LYS A 108 -1.20 7.84 -21.46
C LYS A 108 -0.07 6.83 -21.55
N GLN A 109 0.14 6.07 -20.49
CA GLN A 109 1.20 5.08 -20.43
C GLN A 109 0.84 3.94 -19.47
N THR A 110 0.72 2.74 -20.01
CA THR A 110 0.50 1.53 -19.20
C THR A 110 1.75 1.21 -18.39
N ARG A 111 1.58 1.03 -17.08
CA ARG A 111 2.62 0.62 -16.13
C ARG A 111 1.99 -0.21 -15.01
N PRO A 112 2.77 -1.08 -14.33
CA PRO A 112 2.32 -1.73 -13.11
C PRO A 112 1.83 -0.72 -12.07
N VAL A 113 0.79 -1.09 -11.34
CA VAL A 113 0.20 -0.28 -10.27
C VAL A 113 0.45 -0.98 -8.94
N TYR A 114 1.16 -0.32 -8.04
CA TYR A 114 1.26 -0.71 -6.64
C TYR A 114 0.25 0.10 -5.83
N ALA A 115 -0.66 -0.59 -5.16
CA ALA A 115 -1.64 0.02 -4.27
C ALA A 115 -1.42 -0.48 -2.84
N LEU A 116 -1.02 0.45 -1.98
CA LEU A 116 -0.78 0.20 -0.57
C LEU A 116 -1.95 0.78 0.23
N ILE A 117 -2.66 -0.04 1.00
CA ILE A 117 -3.86 0.36 1.75
C ILE A 117 -3.66 0.02 3.23
N ASP A 118 -3.41 1.03 4.05
CA ASP A 118 -3.09 0.88 5.47
C ASP A 118 -4.34 1.16 6.30
N GLU A 119 -5.11 0.12 6.64
CA GLU A 119 -6.31 0.18 7.50
C GLU A 119 -7.38 1.20 7.03
N SER A 120 -7.61 1.30 5.72
CA SER A 120 -8.60 2.23 5.17
C SER A 120 -10.04 1.70 5.33
N ALA A 121 -10.94 2.53 5.85
CA ALA A 121 -12.38 2.23 5.89
C ALA A 121 -13.01 2.06 4.49
N HIS A 122 -12.31 2.44 3.43
CA HIS A 122 -12.74 2.35 2.04
C HIS A 122 -12.08 1.19 1.28
N LEU A 123 -11.45 0.23 1.97
CA LEU A 123 -10.69 -0.87 1.37
C LEU A 123 -11.43 -1.55 0.21
N GLU A 124 -12.64 -2.04 0.45
CA GLU A 124 -13.44 -2.77 -0.56
C GLU A 124 -13.67 -1.92 -1.82
N TYR A 125 -14.01 -0.64 -1.63
CA TYR A 125 -14.24 0.29 -2.73
C TYR A 125 -12.98 0.52 -3.55
N ILE A 126 -11.85 0.77 -2.88
CA ILE A 126 -10.55 1.01 -3.51
C ILE A 126 -10.12 -0.21 -4.32
N CYS A 127 -10.17 -1.42 -3.71
CA CYS A 127 -9.80 -2.68 -4.35
C CYS A 127 -10.60 -2.92 -5.64
N ARG A 128 -11.94 -2.83 -5.55
CA ARG A 128 -12.83 -3.04 -6.70
C ARG A 128 -12.54 -2.06 -7.83
N LYS A 129 -12.27 -0.80 -7.52
CA LYS A 129 -11.94 0.22 -8.54
C LYS A 129 -10.60 -0.07 -9.20
N LEU A 130 -9.57 -0.38 -8.42
CA LEU A 130 -8.23 -0.65 -8.95
C LEU A 130 -8.21 -1.87 -9.87
N GLN A 131 -8.91 -2.95 -9.52
CA GLN A 131 -9.04 -4.13 -10.37
C GLN A 131 -9.72 -3.84 -11.71
N GLY A 132 -10.67 -2.91 -11.72
CA GLY A 132 -11.28 -2.44 -12.97
C GLY A 132 -10.38 -1.53 -13.81
N LEU A 133 -9.32 -0.95 -13.21
CA LEU A 133 -8.42 0.01 -13.87
C LEU A 133 -7.16 -0.63 -14.45
N SER A 134 -6.62 -1.66 -13.80
CA SER A 134 -5.37 -2.31 -14.22
C SER A 134 -5.40 -3.81 -13.95
N SER A 135 -5.03 -4.59 -14.97
CA SER A 135 -4.73 -6.03 -14.82
C SER A 135 -3.31 -6.28 -14.30
N ASP A 136 -2.43 -5.28 -14.34
CA ASP A 136 -1.07 -5.32 -13.78
C ASP A 136 -1.07 -4.58 -12.42
N LEU A 137 -1.88 -5.10 -11.49
CA LEU A 137 -2.09 -4.56 -10.16
C LEU A 137 -1.37 -5.44 -9.12
N ILE A 138 -0.69 -4.78 -8.19
CA ILE A 138 -0.17 -5.38 -6.96
C ILE A 138 -0.87 -4.67 -5.80
N LEU A 139 -1.74 -5.40 -5.11
CA LEU A 139 -2.48 -4.89 -3.96
C LEU A 139 -1.79 -5.33 -2.67
N ILE A 140 -1.49 -4.40 -1.77
CA ILE A 140 -0.92 -4.71 -0.46
C ILE A 140 -1.72 -3.95 0.57
N PHE A 141 -2.32 -4.65 1.51
CA PHE A 141 -3.22 -4.01 2.47
C PHE A 141 -3.08 -4.58 3.88
N ALA A 142 -3.29 -3.73 4.87
CA ALA A 142 -3.47 -4.11 6.27
C ALA A 142 -4.94 -3.88 6.65
N ASP A 143 -5.62 -4.90 7.14
CA ASP A 143 -6.98 -4.79 7.69
C ASP A 143 -7.16 -5.82 8.81
N HIS A 144 -7.78 -5.41 9.90
CA HIS A 144 -8.01 -6.22 11.10
C HIS A 144 -9.36 -6.94 11.09
N HIS A 145 -10.27 -6.56 10.20
CA HIS A 145 -11.69 -6.92 10.28
C HIS A 145 -12.24 -7.52 8.99
N HIS A 146 -11.71 -7.12 7.83
CA HIS A 146 -12.30 -7.51 6.55
C HIS A 146 -11.25 -7.91 5.52
N GLN A 147 -11.43 -9.08 4.92
CA GLN A 147 -10.81 -9.39 3.65
C GLN A 147 -11.71 -8.84 2.53
N PRO A 148 -11.14 -8.13 1.53
CA PRO A 148 -11.94 -7.62 0.43
C PRO A 148 -12.47 -8.77 -0.42
N SER A 149 -13.65 -8.58 -1.03
CA SER A 149 -14.31 -9.61 -1.86
C SER A 149 -13.48 -10.03 -3.06
N THR A 150 -12.48 -9.22 -3.41
CA THR A 150 -11.51 -9.41 -4.48
C THR A 150 -10.56 -10.57 -4.27
N GLY A 151 -10.55 -11.17 -3.08
CA GLY A 151 -9.70 -12.30 -2.71
C GLY A 151 -8.28 -11.90 -2.30
N VAL A 152 -7.70 -12.69 -1.41
CA VAL A 152 -6.30 -12.61 -0.98
C VAL A 152 -5.55 -13.76 -1.61
N THR A 153 -4.40 -13.50 -2.23
CA THR A 153 -3.54 -14.57 -2.76
C THR A 153 -2.47 -14.98 -1.77
N GLU A 154 -1.90 -14.02 -1.04
CA GLU A 154 -0.79 -14.25 -0.12
C GLU A 154 -0.97 -13.46 1.19
N HIS A 155 -0.41 -14.00 2.27
CA HIS A 155 -0.30 -13.32 3.56
C HIS A 155 1.16 -12.94 3.84
N ILE A 156 1.35 -11.77 4.44
CA ILE A 156 2.63 -11.33 5.00
C ILE A 156 2.42 -11.18 6.51
N ASP A 157 2.95 -12.12 7.27
CA ASP A 157 2.78 -12.23 8.71
C ASP A 157 3.88 -11.51 9.47
N PHE A 158 3.48 -10.67 10.43
CA PHE A 158 4.34 -9.96 11.37
C PHE A 158 4.19 -10.60 12.75
N ILE A 159 5.19 -11.38 13.16
CA ILE A 159 5.19 -12.13 14.41
C ILE A 159 6.16 -11.46 15.40
N PRO A 160 5.66 -10.87 16.51
CA PRO A 160 6.52 -10.32 17.56
C PRO A 160 7.42 -11.40 18.15
N GLN A 161 8.72 -11.16 18.17
CA GLN A 161 9.72 -11.99 18.84
C GLN A 161 10.11 -11.40 20.20
N SER A 162 10.07 -10.08 20.30
CA SER A 162 10.30 -9.31 21.52
C SER A 162 9.66 -7.92 21.39
N PRO A 163 9.65 -7.09 22.45
CA PRO A 163 9.21 -5.69 22.35
C PRO A 163 9.98 -4.84 21.33
N TYR A 164 11.14 -5.31 20.86
CA TYR A 164 12.07 -4.58 19.99
C TYR A 164 12.26 -5.24 18.61
N LEU A 165 11.59 -6.37 18.37
CA LEU A 165 11.79 -7.17 17.17
C LEU A 165 10.52 -7.91 16.78
N SER A 166 10.12 -7.75 15.52
CA SER A 166 9.19 -8.67 14.85
C SER A 166 9.86 -9.35 13.68
N SER A 167 9.44 -10.58 13.40
CA SER A 167 9.84 -11.31 12.20
C SER A 167 8.73 -11.28 11.16
N ILE A 168 9.11 -11.18 9.88
CA ILE A 168 8.21 -11.11 8.73
C ILE A 168 8.34 -12.40 7.93
N TYR A 169 7.21 -13.02 7.62
CA TYR A 169 7.13 -14.23 6.81
C TYR A 169 6.05 -14.10 5.74
N GLU A 170 6.28 -14.68 4.58
CA GLU A 170 5.28 -14.85 3.53
C GLU A 170 4.65 -16.24 3.64
N SER A 171 3.33 -16.32 3.55
CA SER A 171 2.60 -17.60 3.52
C SER A 171 1.44 -17.53 2.53
N SER A 172 1.31 -18.56 1.70
CA SER A 172 0.19 -18.67 0.76
C SER A 172 -1.12 -19.02 1.46
N VAL A 173 -2.23 -18.58 0.88
CA VAL A 173 -3.60 -18.80 1.37
C VAL A 173 -4.04 -20.26 1.18
#